data_AF-A0A941D5M5-F1
#
_entry.id   AF-A0A941D5M5-F1
#
_cell.length_a   1.000
_cell.length_b   1.000
_cell.length_c   1.000
_cell.angle_alpha   90.00
_cell.angle_beta   90.00
_cell.angle_gamma   90.00
#
_symmetry.space_group_name_H-M   'P 1'
#
loop_
_entity.id
_entity.type
_entity.pdbx_description
1 polymer ?
#
loop_
_entity_poly.entity_id
_entity_poly.type
_entity_poly.pdbx_seq_one_letter_code
_entity_poly.pdbx_strand_id
1 'polypeptide(L)' 'MIGSSGQGDAIAAYVQQHVGEFNVKYLIWAQRYWAPGEGWSSMEDRGSPTANHYDHVHVTTNF' A
#
# COMPACT_ATOMS: atom_id res chain seq x y z
N MET A 1 -10.45 5.88 -6.57
CA MET A 1 -10.68 5.70 -5.12
C MET A 1 -11.18 4.29 -4.89
N ILE A 2 -10.70 3.66 -3.82
CA ILE A 2 -11.13 2.35 -3.35
C ILE A 2 -12.52 2.46 -2.72
N GLY A 3 -13.42 1.53 -3.04
CA GLY A 3 -14.82 1.56 -2.58
C GLY A 3 -15.07 0.82 -1.27
N SER A 4 -14.11 0.01 -0.79
CA SER A 4 -14.18 -0.68 0.51
C SER A 4 -12.81 -1.09 1.00
N SER A 5 -12.64 -1.29 2.31
CA SER A 5 -11.37 -1.78 2.88
C SER A 5 -10.93 -3.11 2.27
N GLY A 6 -11.87 -4.05 2.08
CA GLY A 6 -11.60 -5.35 1.47
C GLY A 6 -11.11 -5.26 0.02
N GLN A 7 -11.58 -4.28 -0.76
CA GLN A 7 -11.03 -4.02 -2.10
C GLN A 7 -9.57 -3.55 -2.03
N GLY A 8 -9.23 -2.67 -1.09
CA GLY A 8 -7.85 -2.22 -0.91
C GLY A 8 -6.92 -3.32 -0.39
N ASP A 9 -7.41 -4.15 0.52
CA ASP A 9 -6.66 -5.33 0.99
C ASP A 9 -6.38 -6.31 -0.17
N ALA A 10 -7.37 -6.55 -1.04
CA ALA A 10 -7.19 -7.40 -2.22
C ALA A 10 -6.17 -6.84 -3.22
N ILE A 11 -6.19 -5.53 -3.47
CA ILE A 11 -5.22 -4.86 -4.34
C ILE A 11 -3.81 -4.92 -3.73
N ALA A 12 -3.67 -4.60 -2.43
CA ALA A 12 -2.39 -4.66 -1.74
C ALA A 12 -1.79 -6.08 -1.77
N ALA A 13 -2.62 -7.11 -1.50
CA ALA A 13 -2.19 -8.51 -1.56
C ALA A 13 -1.77 -8.92 -2.99
N TYR A 14 -2.52 -8.52 -4.01
CA TYR A 14 -2.17 -8.80 -5.40
C TYR A 14 -0.81 -8.19 -5.78
N VAL A 15 -0.56 -6.93 -5.40
CA VAL A 15 0.73 -6.26 -5.65
C VAL A 15 1.87 -6.96 -4.88
N GLN A 16 1.64 -7.40 -3.64
CA GLN A 16 2.63 -8.16 -2.87
C GLN A 16 2.97 -9.51 -3.52
N GLN A 17 1.99 -10.22 -4.07
CA GLN A 17 2.20 -11.50 -4.77
C GLN A 17 3.01 -11.33 -6.06
N HIS A 18 2.90 -10.17 -6.72
CA HIS A 18 3.59 -9.84 -7.98
C HIS A 18 4.73 -8.83 -7.79
N VAL A 19 5.28 -8.73 -6.57
CA VAL A 19 6.29 -7.75 -6.18
C VAL A 19 7.50 -7.71 -7.12
N GLY A 20 7.96 -8.88 -7.58
CA GLY A 20 9.09 -9.01 -8.50
C GLY A 20 8.74 -8.63 -9.94
N GLU A 21 7.53 -8.96 -10.40
CA GLU A 21 7.05 -8.62 -11.75
C GLU A 21 6.91 -7.11 -11.93
N PHE A 22 6.36 -6.42 -10.92
CA PHE A 22 6.14 -4.99 -10.97
C PHE A 22 7.35 -4.16 -10.48
N ASN A 23 8.44 -4.79 -10.08
CA ASN A 23 9.63 -4.13 -9.53
C ASN A 23 9.27 -3.13 -8.39
N VAL A 24 8.42 -3.59 -7.47
CA VAL A 24 7.87 -2.76 -6.38
C VAL A 24 8.96 -2.45 -5.37
N LYS A 25 9.09 -1.16 -5.06
CA LYS A 25 9.94 -0.65 -3.98
C LYS A 25 9.22 -0.71 -2.64
N TYR A 26 8.01 -0.17 -2.59
CA TYR A 26 7.12 -0.21 -1.42
C TYR A 26 5.68 0.08 -1.83
N LEU A 27 4.74 -0.22 -0.93
CA LEU A 27 3.37 0.26 -1.05
C LEU A 27 2.81 0.75 0.28
N ILE A 28 1.79 1.60 0.22
CA ILE A 28 1.11 2.16 1.38
C ILE A 28 -0.38 1.90 1.26
N TRP A 29 -0.99 1.38 2.33
CA TRP A 29 -2.42 1.11 2.40
C TRP A 29 -2.93 1.17 3.84
N ALA A 30 -4.03 1.90 4.05
CA ALA A 30 -4.69 2.04 5.35
C ALA A 30 -3.70 2.41 6.47
N GLN A 31 -2.95 3.49 6.24
CA GLN A 31 -1.97 4.07 7.16
C GLN A 31 -0.82 3.11 7.55
N ARG A 32 -0.50 2.17 6.67
CA ARG A 32 0.61 1.24 6.86
C ARG A 32 1.51 1.26 5.63
N TYR A 33 2.80 1.12 5.87
CA TYR A 33 3.85 0.99 4.88
C TYR A 33 4.26 -0.49 4.76
N TRP A 34 4.50 -0.98 3.56
CA TRP A 34 5.08 -2.30 3.33
C TRP A 34 6.22 -2.26 2.34
N ALA A 35 7.30 -2.97 2.65
CA ALA A 35 8.41 -3.19 1.72
C ALA A 35 8.77 -4.69 1.62
N PRO A 36 9.30 -5.14 0.47
CA PRO A 36 9.72 -6.52 0.27
C PRO A 36 10.80 -6.89 1.29
N GLY A 37 10.60 -7.98 2.03
CA GLY A 37 11.54 -8.47 3.05
C GLY A 37 11.42 -7.80 4.44
N GLU A 38 10.70 -6.68 4.57
CA GLU A 38 10.53 -5.97 5.85
C GLU A 38 9.14 -6.18 6.46
N GLY A 39 8.11 -6.43 5.64
CA GLY A 39 6.74 -6.58 6.13
C GLY A 39 6.03 -5.22 6.35
N TRP A 40 4.93 -5.23 7.10
CA TRP A 40 4.12 -4.04 7.35
C TRP A 40 4.60 -3.26 8.58
N SER A 41 4.67 -1.94 8.44
CA SER A 41 4.97 -0.96 9.49
C SER A 41 3.88 0.11 9.55
N SER A 42 3.61 0.66 10.73
CA SER A 42 2.64 1.75 10.87
C SER A 42 3.22 3.08 10.38
N MET A 43 2.37 3.94 9.81
CA MET A 43 2.71 5.32 9.50
C MET A 43 2.13 6.28 10.53
N GLU A 44 2.78 7.44 10.68
CA GLU A 44 2.21 8.57 11.41
C GLU A 44 0.87 9.01 10.80
N ASP A 45 0.01 9.64 11.61
CA ASP A 45 -1.20 10.29 11.11
C ASP A 45 -0.84 11.61 10.41
N ARG A 46 -1.26 11.74 9.15
CA ARG A 46 -1.02 12.91 8.29
C ARG A 46 -2.28 13.77 8.11
N GLY A 47 -3.33 13.53 8.90
CA GLY A 47 -4.46 14.45 9.08
C GLY A 47 -5.57 14.35 8.04
N SER A 48 -5.54 13.38 7.12
CA SER A 48 -6.68 13.12 6.23
C SER A 48 -6.73 11.68 5.71
N PRO A 49 -7.91 11.16 5.31
CA PRO A 49 -8.04 9.83 4.71
C PRO A 49 -7.14 9.62 3.49
N THR A 50 -7.03 10.62 2.62
CA THR A 50 -6.15 10.57 1.45
C THR A 50 -4.68 10.55 1.85
N ALA A 51 -4.24 11.44 2.75
CA ALA A 51 -2.85 11.44 3.21
C ALA A 51 -2.46 10.16 3.98
N ASN A 52 -3.44 9.53 4.63
CA ASN A 52 -3.29 8.26 5.34
C ASN A 52 -3.63 7.03 4.47
N HIS A 53 -3.90 7.22 3.17
CA HIS A 53 -4.11 6.13 2.21
C HIS A 53 -5.27 5.19 2.57
N TYR A 54 -6.37 5.73 3.10
CA TYR A 54 -7.60 4.96 3.35
C TYR A 54 -8.52 4.88 2.12
N ASP A 55 -8.26 5.68 1.09
CA ASP A 55 -9.08 5.78 -0.12
C ASP A 55 -8.33 5.36 -1.41
N HIS A 56 -7.05 4.99 -1.29
CA HIS A 56 -6.24 4.46 -2.39
C HIS A 56 -5.07 3.62 -1.86
N VAL A 57 -4.60 2.64 -2.66
CA VAL A 57 -3.34 1.94 -2.47
C VAL A 57 -2.28 2.70 -3.26
N HIS A 58 -1.23 3.18 -2.59
CA HIS A 58 -0.10 3.82 -3.24
C HIS A 58 1.01 2.80 -3.48
N VAL A 59 1.55 2.72 -4.70
CA VAL A 59 2.63 1.79 -5.06
C VAL A 59 3.77 2.59 -5.65
N THR A 60 4.97 2.42 -5.11
CA THR A 60 6.21 2.96 -5.69
C THR A 60 7.05 1.83 -6.25
N THR A 61 7.61 2.04 -7.44
CA THR A 61 8.53 1.10 -8.13
C THR A 61 9.96 1.64 -8.14
N ASN A 62 10.95 0.81 -8.51
CA ASN A 62 12.36 1.21 -8.55
C ASN A 62 12.78 1.97 -9.84
N PHE A 63 11.84 2.62 -10.54
CA PHE A 63 12.11 3.38 -11.78
C PHE A 63 11.91 4.88 -11.55
#